data_AF-A0A7U6QI74-F1
#
_entry.id   AF-A0A7U6QI74-F1
#
_cell.length_a   1.000
_cell.length_b   1.000
_cell.length_c   1.000
_cell.angle_alpha   90.00
_cell.angle_beta   90.00
_cell.angle_gamma   90.00
#
_symmetry.space_group_name_H-M   'P 1'
#
loop_
_entity.id
_entity.type
_entity.pdbx_description
1 polymer ?
#
loop_
_entity_poly.entity_id
_entity_poly.type
_entity_poly.pdbx_seq_one_letter_code
_entity_poly.pdbx_strand_id
1 'polypeptide(L)'
;MYSIFEQLLQKFGITAYKVSKATGVTQASLSKWKSGKSTPSSETLQKIANYFGVTVDYLMTGEEPEEKAPFLTTKDERDISKKLNDTLAQLESTDGLMFDGEALDEETKELLKISLESAIRTAKITAKKKFTPKKYK
;
A
#
# COMPACT_ATOMS: atom_id res chain seq x y z
N MET A 1 -15.82 -14.22 -4.96
CA MET A 1 -15.91 -13.70 -6.34
C MET A 1 -17.23 -12.99 -6.66
N TYR A 2 -18.36 -13.66 -6.98
CA TYR A 2 -19.54 -12.94 -7.50
C TYR A 2 -20.14 -11.92 -6.51
N SER A 3 -20.06 -12.18 -5.21
CA SER A 3 -20.46 -11.21 -4.17
C SER A 3 -19.65 -9.90 -4.25
N ILE A 4 -18.33 -9.98 -4.48
CA ILE A 4 -17.47 -8.79 -4.64
C ILE A 4 -17.81 -8.05 -5.94
N PHE A 5 -18.10 -8.79 -7.01
CA PHE A 5 -18.58 -8.19 -8.25
C PHE A 5 -19.88 -7.40 -8.04
N GLU A 6 -20.85 -7.92 -7.28
CA GLU A 6 -22.08 -7.17 -6.93
C GLU A 6 -21.80 -5.92 -6.09
N GLN A 7 -20.88 -6.00 -5.13
CA GLN A 7 -20.45 -4.84 -4.35
C GLN A 7 -19.83 -3.76 -5.24
N LEU A 8 -19.01 -4.14 -6.21
CA LEU A 8 -18.43 -3.22 -7.19
C LEU A 8 -19.51 -2.57 -8.07
N LEU A 9 -20.53 -3.32 -8.50
CA LEU A 9 -21.66 -2.73 -9.24
C LEU A 9 -22.38 -1.65 -8.42
N GLN A 10 -22.62 -1.91 -7.13
CA GLN A 10 -23.26 -0.96 -6.22
C GLN A 10 -22.37 0.26 -5.98
N LYS A 11 -21.07 0.07 -5.69
CA LYS A 11 -20.09 1.13 -5.44
C LYS A 11 -19.98 2.10 -6.62
N PHE A 12 -19.99 1.58 -7.84
CA PHE A 12 -19.86 2.40 -9.05
C PHE A 12 -21.22 2.83 -9.64
N GLY A 13 -22.35 2.40 -9.07
CA GLY A 13 -23.69 2.73 -9.56
C GLY A 13 -23.96 2.24 -10.98
N ILE A 14 -23.44 1.08 -11.37
CA ILE A 14 -23.56 0.52 -12.72
C ILE A 14 -24.22 -0.85 -12.73
N THR A 15 -24.72 -1.25 -13.90
CA THR A 15 -25.37 -2.54 -14.09
C THR A 15 -24.40 -3.59 -14.65
N ALA A 16 -24.67 -4.87 -14.37
CA ALA A 16 -23.94 -5.99 -14.97
C ALA A 16 -23.96 -5.95 -16.51
N TYR A 17 -25.04 -5.41 -17.10
CA TYR A 17 -25.15 -5.16 -18.54
C TYR A 17 -24.05 -4.23 -19.05
N LYS A 18 -23.79 -3.13 -18.34
CA LYS A 18 -22.77 -2.14 -18.72
C LYS A 18 -21.37 -2.76 -18.66
N VAL A 19 -21.10 -3.56 -17.63
CA VAL A 19 -19.83 -4.30 -17.51
C VAL A 19 -19.69 -5.33 -18.63
N SER A 20 -20.76 -6.07 -18.93
CA SER A 20 -20.79 -7.05 -20.01
C SER A 20 -20.43 -6.42 -21.36
N LYS A 21 -21.02 -5.25 -21.67
CA LYS A 21 -20.72 -4.48 -22.88
C LYS A 21 -19.27 -3.97 -22.94
N ALA A 22 -18.71 -3.52 -21.81
CA ALA A 22 -17.37 -2.96 -21.77
C ALA A 22 -16.25 -4.01 -21.75
N THR A 23 -16.48 -5.15 -21.11
CA THR A 23 -15.45 -6.20 -20.91
C THR A 23 -15.54 -7.34 -21.93
N GLY A 24 -16.63 -7.40 -22.71
CA GLY A 24 -16.92 -8.53 -23.61
C GLY A 24 -17.36 -9.80 -22.90
N VAL A 25 -17.49 -9.78 -21.57
CA VAL A 25 -18.02 -10.89 -20.77
C VAL A 25 -19.50 -11.03 -21.03
N THR A 26 -19.98 -12.20 -21.43
CA THR A 26 -21.41 -12.40 -21.67
C THR A 26 -22.22 -12.38 -20.36
N GLN A 27 -23.45 -11.87 -20.42
CA GLN A 27 -24.37 -11.94 -19.29
C GLN A 27 -24.66 -13.37 -18.84
N ALA A 28 -24.67 -14.33 -19.77
CA ALA A 28 -24.81 -15.75 -19.45
C ALA A 28 -23.67 -16.25 -18.58
N SER A 29 -22.42 -15.82 -18.83
CA SER A 29 -21.27 -16.14 -17.99
C SER A 29 -21.43 -15.54 -16.58
N LEU A 30 -21.84 -14.27 -16.48
CA LEU A 30 -22.10 -13.62 -15.19
C LEU A 30 -23.17 -14.37 -14.37
N SER A 31 -24.28 -14.76 -15.00
CA SER A 31 -25.33 -15.55 -14.34
C SER A 31 -24.83 -16.91 -13.88
N LYS A 32 -24.00 -17.61 -14.67
CA LYS A 32 -23.43 -18.90 -14.28
C LYS A 32 -22.51 -18.75 -13.06
N TRP A 33 -21.70 -17.70 -13.01
CA TRP A 33 -20.84 -17.40 -11.86
C TRP A 33 -21.65 -17.06 -10.61
N LYS A 34 -22.76 -16.32 -10.74
CA LYS A 34 -23.71 -16.07 -9.63
C LYS A 34 -24.22 -17.36 -9.01
N SER A 35 -24.55 -18.33 -9.86
CA SER A 35 -25.05 -19.65 -9.42
C SER A 35 -23.96 -20.67 -9.08
N GLY A 36 -22.67 -20.31 -9.17
CA GLY A 36 -21.55 -21.24 -8.93
C GLY A 36 -21.39 -22.34 -9.98
N LYS A 37 -22.07 -22.27 -11.13
CA LYS A 37 -22.06 -23.30 -12.18
C LYS A 37 -20.81 -23.28 -13.07
N SER A 38 -20.00 -22.22 -12.97
CA SER A 38 -18.72 -22.10 -13.69
C SER A 38 -17.81 -21.13 -12.96
N THR A 39 -16.51 -21.22 -13.24
CA THR A 39 -15.49 -20.30 -12.76
C THR A 39 -15.02 -19.39 -13.90
N PRO A 40 -14.76 -18.10 -13.63
CA PRO A 40 -14.20 -17.21 -14.64
C PRO A 40 -12.76 -17.60 -14.96
N SER A 41 -12.34 -17.42 -16.22
CA SER A 41 -10.93 -17.58 -16.59
C SER A 41 -10.10 -16.41 -16.05
N SER A 42 -8.77 -16.63 -15.92
CA SER A 42 -7.83 -15.57 -15.52
C SER A 42 -7.92 -14.33 -16.44
N GLU A 43 -8.01 -14.54 -17.75
CA GLU A 43 -8.18 -13.45 -18.73
C GLU A 43 -9.47 -12.64 -18.46
N THR A 44 -10.55 -13.34 -18.14
CA THR A 44 -11.85 -12.73 -17.86
C THR A 44 -11.82 -11.93 -16.56
N LEU A 45 -11.22 -12.50 -15.51
CA LEU A 45 -10.99 -11.80 -14.24
C LEU A 45 -10.17 -10.53 -14.46
N GLN A 46 -9.11 -10.60 -15.27
CA GLN A 46 -8.28 -9.43 -15.57
C GLN A 46 -9.07 -8.32 -16.28
N LYS A 47 -9.95 -8.66 -17.24
CA LYS A 47 -10.81 -7.68 -17.92
C LYS A 47 -11.75 -6.96 -16.95
N ILE A 48 -12.36 -7.70 -16.03
CA ILE A 48 -13.25 -7.13 -15.01
C ILE A 48 -12.46 -6.28 -14.01
N ALA A 49 -11.32 -6.79 -13.53
CA ALA A 49 -10.43 -6.08 -12.62
C ALA A 49 -9.96 -4.75 -13.22
N ASN A 50 -9.52 -4.76 -14.49
CA ASN A 50 -9.13 -3.55 -15.22
C ASN A 50 -10.27 -2.55 -15.38
N TYR A 51 -11.50 -3.04 -15.63
CA TYR A 51 -12.68 -2.19 -15.78
C TYR A 51 -13.02 -1.43 -14.49
N PHE A 52 -12.88 -2.07 -13.33
CA PHE A 52 -13.14 -1.46 -12.03
C PHE A 52 -11.91 -0.79 -11.39
N GLY A 53 -10.72 -0.94 -11.97
CA GLY A 53 -9.46 -0.42 -11.43
C GLY A 53 -9.03 -1.15 -10.14
N VAL A 54 -9.34 -2.43 -10.00
CA VAL A 54 -8.99 -3.27 -8.85
C VAL A 54 -8.05 -4.40 -9.26
N THR A 55 -7.48 -5.12 -8.29
CA THR A 55 -6.68 -6.33 -8.58
C THR A 55 -7.59 -7.55 -8.81
N VAL A 56 -7.08 -8.54 -9.53
CA VAL A 56 -7.76 -9.84 -9.69
C VAL A 56 -7.96 -10.52 -8.33
N ASP A 57 -6.96 -10.39 -7.44
CA ASP A 57 -7.02 -10.94 -6.09
C ASP A 57 -8.18 -10.35 -5.30
N TYR A 58 -8.36 -9.02 -5.30
CA TYR A 58 -9.50 -8.38 -4.66
C TYR A 58 -10.83 -8.91 -5.18
N LEU A 59 -10.96 -9.04 -6.50
CA LEU A 59 -12.19 -9.56 -7.11
C LEU A 59 -12.50 -11.00 -6.65
N MET A 60 -11.47 -11.79 -6.36
CA MET A 60 -11.60 -13.19 -5.96
C MET A 60 -11.84 -13.36 -4.46
N THR A 61 -10.99 -12.76 -3.62
CA THR A 61 -10.93 -12.94 -2.16
C THR A 61 -11.71 -11.88 -1.40
N GLY A 62 -11.91 -10.70 -1.98
CA GLY A 62 -12.50 -9.54 -1.29
C GLY A 62 -11.50 -8.82 -0.37
N GLU A 63 -10.26 -9.30 -0.30
CA GLU A 63 -9.17 -8.61 0.40
C GLU A 63 -8.72 -7.49 -0.52
N GLU A 64 -8.95 -6.23 -0.12
CA GLU A 64 -8.30 -5.11 -0.81
C GLU A 64 -6.82 -5.45 -0.86
N PRO A 65 -6.13 -5.31 -2.02
CA PRO A 65 -4.68 -5.26 -1.95
C PRO A 65 -4.42 -4.21 -0.89
N GLU A 66 -3.77 -4.59 0.21
CA GLU A 66 -3.30 -3.60 1.18
C GLU A 66 -2.79 -2.47 0.32
N GLU A 67 -3.43 -1.28 0.41
CA GLU A 67 -2.97 -0.12 -0.33
C GLU A 67 -1.47 -0.22 -0.23
N LYS A 68 -0.75 -0.28 -1.36
CA LYS A 68 0.71 -0.32 -1.30
C LYS A 68 1.12 1.03 -0.73
N ALA A 69 0.96 1.18 0.59
CA ALA A 69 1.56 2.15 1.44
C ALA A 69 3.00 2.07 1.00
N PRO A 70 3.59 3.20 0.59
CA PRO A 70 4.82 3.18 -0.18
C PRO A 70 5.84 2.39 0.60
N PHE A 71 6.07 1.15 0.17
CA PHE A 71 6.99 0.27 0.84
C PHE A 71 8.33 0.97 0.74
N LEU A 72 8.98 1.11 1.89
CA LEU A 72 10.37 1.49 1.91
C LEU A 72 11.10 0.40 1.13
N THR A 73 11.72 0.82 0.03
CA THR A 73 12.54 -0.09 -0.75
C THR A 73 13.80 -0.41 0.06
N THR A 74 14.50 -1.46 -0.32
CA THR A 74 15.82 -1.78 0.28
C THR A 74 16.79 -0.61 0.19
N LYS A 75 16.64 0.27 -0.81
CA LYS A 75 17.40 1.52 -0.92
C LYS A 75 16.96 2.55 0.11
N ASP A 76 15.66 2.70 0.37
CA ASP A 76 15.18 3.65 1.37
C ASP A 76 15.62 3.25 2.77
N GLU A 77 15.59 1.96 3.11
CA GLU A 77 16.11 1.48 4.39
C GLU A 77 17.60 1.82 4.55
N ARG A 78 18.41 1.59 3.50
CA ARG A 78 19.84 2.00 3.51
C ARG A 78 20.03 3.51 3.67
N ASP A 79 19.21 4.31 2.97
CA ASP A 79 19.25 5.77 3.07
C ASP A 79 18.86 6.24 4.49
N ILE A 80 17.86 5.60 5.11
CA ILE A 80 17.40 5.89 6.48
C ILE A 80 18.53 5.58 7.46
N SER A 81 19.11 4.37 7.40
CA SER A 81 20.22 3.99 8.29
C SER A 81 21.41 4.93 8.15
N LYS A 82 21.77 5.30 6.91
CA LYS A 82 22.85 6.25 6.67
C LYS A 82 22.53 7.62 7.30
N LYS A 83 21.33 8.14 7.04
CA LYS A 83 20.92 9.46 7.55
C LYS A 83 20.83 9.48 9.08
N LEU A 84 20.35 8.40 9.70
CA LEU A 84 20.32 8.23 11.14
C LEU A 84 21.73 8.28 11.73
N ASN A 85 22.66 7.47 11.19
CA ASN A 85 24.04 7.44 11.64
C ASN A 85 24.75 8.80 11.46
N ASP A 86 24.56 9.45 10.31
CA ASP A 86 25.10 10.79 10.06
C ASP A 86 24.56 11.81 11.08
N THR A 87 23.28 11.72 11.42
CA THR A 87 22.62 12.63 12.38
C THR A 87 23.14 12.38 13.80
N LEU A 88 23.26 11.10 14.21
CA LEU A 88 23.81 10.73 15.52
C LEU A 88 25.27 11.17 15.66
N ALA A 89 26.11 10.94 14.65
CA ALA A 89 27.49 11.37 14.65
C ALA A 89 27.63 12.90 14.77
N GLN A 90 26.74 13.66 14.10
CA GLN A 90 26.74 15.12 14.22
C GLN A 90 26.33 15.58 15.63
N LEU A 91 25.36 14.90 16.25
CA LEU A 91 24.92 15.18 17.61
C LEU A 91 25.98 14.82 18.66
N GLU A 92 26.74 13.74 18.48
CA GLU A 92 27.83 13.37 19.37
C GLU A 92 29.05 14.31 19.24
N SER A 93 29.28 14.87 18.06
CA SER A 93 30.41 15.78 17.80
C SER A 93 30.26 17.18 18.42
N THR A 94 29.04 17.56 18.81
CA THR A 94 28.75 18.88 19.41
C THR A 94 28.54 18.65 20.90
N ASP A 95 29.52 19.02 21.74
CA ASP A 95 29.48 18.95 23.21
C ASP A 95 28.52 17.88 23.76
N GLY A 96 29.02 16.63 23.80
CA GLY A 96 28.26 15.39 24.00
C GLY A 96 26.84 15.54 24.57
N LEU A 97 25.86 15.06 23.81
CA LEU A 97 24.42 15.13 24.09
C LEU A 97 24.08 15.16 25.59
N MET A 98 23.73 16.35 26.09
CA MET A 98 23.25 16.54 27.46
C MET A 98 21.72 16.66 27.49
N PHE A 99 21.12 16.06 28.50
CA PHE A 99 19.70 16.19 28.83
C PHE A 99 19.59 16.50 30.32
N ASP A 100 18.84 17.55 30.65
CA ASP A 100 18.71 18.04 32.03
C ASP A 100 20.05 18.42 32.71
N GLY A 101 21.04 18.85 31.92
CA GLY A 101 22.37 19.23 32.41
C GLY A 101 23.31 18.03 32.70
N GLU A 102 22.84 16.81 32.49
CA GLU A 102 23.64 15.59 32.58
C GLU A 102 23.92 15.00 31.19
N ALA A 103 25.02 14.28 31.02
CA ALA A 103 25.27 13.54 29.79
C ALA A 103 24.23 12.42 29.65
N LEU A 104 23.69 12.23 28.44
CA LEU A 104 22.79 11.11 28.17
C LEU A 104 23.48 9.78 28.49
N ASP A 105 22.77 8.93 29.22
CA ASP A 105 23.14 7.52 29.40
C ASP A 105 22.87 6.71 28.12
N GLU A 106 23.44 5.51 28.04
CA GLU A 106 23.33 4.63 26.87
C GLU A 106 21.88 4.19 26.58
N GLU A 107 21.04 4.00 27.60
CA GLU A 107 19.64 3.61 27.42
C GLU A 107 18.84 4.76 26.78
N THR A 108 19.01 5.98 27.30
CA THR A 108 18.35 7.16 26.74
C THR A 108 18.84 7.49 25.32
N LYS A 109 20.13 7.25 25.01
CA LYS A 109 20.65 7.35 23.64
C LYS A 109 19.98 6.36 22.69
N GLU A 110 19.80 5.11 23.10
CA GLU A 110 19.14 4.10 22.27
C GLU A 110 17.66 4.45 22.05
N LEU A 111 16.96 4.94 23.07
CA LEU A 111 15.60 5.45 22.93
C LEU A 111 15.51 6.63 21.95
N LEU A 112 16.45 7.57 22.03
CA LEU A 112 16.53 8.69 21.11
C LEU A 112 16.73 8.20 19.67
N LYS A 113 17.62 7.23 19.47
CA LYS A 113 17.89 6.61 18.17
C LYS A 113 16.64 5.92 17.59
N ILE A 114 15.92 5.14 18.39
CA ILE A 114 14.66 4.49 17.97
C ILE A 114 13.62 5.54 17.57
N SER A 115 13.49 6.61 18.35
CA SER A 115 12.56 7.71 18.07
C SER A 115 12.91 8.43 16.76
N LEU A 116 14.19 8.76 16.55
CA LEU A 116 14.68 9.39 15.33
C LEU A 116 14.50 8.49 14.10
N GLU A 117 14.79 7.20 14.21
CA GLU A 117 14.57 6.23 13.15
C GLU A 117 13.10 6.24 12.72
N SER A 118 12.18 6.12 13.69
CA SER A 118 10.73 6.15 13.46
C SER A 118 10.28 7.45 12.77
N ALA A 119 10.81 8.60 13.21
CA ALA A 119 10.51 9.89 12.62
C ALA A 119 10.98 9.99 11.16
N ILE A 120 12.24 9.60 10.87
CA ILE A 120 12.79 9.61 9.51
C ILE A 120 12.02 8.65 8.60
N ARG A 121 11.68 7.46 9.11
CA ARG A 121 10.91 6.44 8.40
C ARG A 121 9.53 6.96 8.01
N THR A 122 8.83 7.57 8.97
CA THR A 122 7.52 8.20 8.76
C THR A 122 7.58 9.35 7.77
N ALA A 123 8.61 10.21 7.86
CA ALA A 123 8.83 11.30 6.92
C ALA A 123 9.06 10.79 5.49
N LYS A 124 9.86 9.72 5.32
CA LYS A 124 10.13 9.11 4.02
C LYS A 124 8.87 8.48 3.41
N ILE A 125 8.09 7.74 4.20
CA ILE A 125 6.81 7.18 3.78
C ILE A 125 5.85 8.31 3.36
N THR A 126 5.75 9.37 4.15
CA THR A 126 4.87 10.51 3.86
C THR A 126 5.30 11.25 2.59
N ALA A 127 6.60 11.49 2.41
CA ALA A 127 7.14 12.08 1.20
C ALA A 127 6.81 11.21 -0.03
N LYS A 128 7.02 9.90 0.06
CA LYS A 128 6.62 8.98 -1.02
C LYS A 128 5.12 9.04 -1.29
N LYS A 129 4.25 9.06 -0.26
CA LYS A 129 2.79 9.18 -0.47
C LYS A 129 2.42 10.47 -1.19
N LYS A 130 3.10 11.58 -0.88
CA LYS A 130 2.83 12.92 -1.45
C LYS A 130 3.38 13.10 -2.87
N PHE A 131 4.54 12.53 -3.17
CA PHE A 131 5.27 12.76 -4.43
C PHE A 131 5.22 11.59 -5.41
N THR A 132 4.66 10.43 -5.05
CA THR A 132 4.42 9.34 -6.00
C THR A 132 3.20 9.69 -6.87
N PRO A 133 3.35 9.82 -8.20
CA PRO A 133 2.22 10.13 -9.08
C PRO A 133 1.14 9.05 -8.97
N LYS A 134 -0.14 9.43 -9.05
CA LYS A 134 -1.29 8.48 -8.97
C LYS A 134 -1.22 7.30 -9.96
N LYS A 135 -0.39 7.40 -11.00
CA LYS A 135 -0.13 6.31 -11.97
C LYS A 135 0.75 5.18 -11.42
N TYR A 136 1.48 5.43 -10.33
CA TYR A 136 2.41 4.50 -9.67
C TYR A 136 2.02 4.18 -8.22
N LYS A 137 0.85 4.67 -7.80
CA LYS A 137 0.24 4.38 -6.50
C LYS A 137 -0.77 3.26 -6.70
#